data_AF-A0A817UWD1-F1
#
_entry.id   AF-A0A817UWD1-F1
#
_cell.length_a   1.000
_cell.length_b   1.000
_cell.length_c   1.000
_cell.angle_alpha   90.00
_cell.angle_beta   90.00
_cell.angle_gamma   90.00
#
_symmetry.space_group_name_H-M   'P 1'
#
loop_
_entity.id
_entity.type
_entity.pdbx_description
1 polymer ?
#
loop_
_entity_poly.entity_id
_entity_poly.type
_entity_poly.pdbx_seq_one_letter_code
_entity_poly.pdbx_strand_id
1 'polypeptide(L)'
;MLNLLHGQLENIGQFLIRVSVPISIFHISAEMVGVLNVVFQKCQAVSSTILPDTVSTMGAIREEKRTALIDLPTIFRDILTHLEKKNYDLSSLALGVLGARPMQREF
;
A
#
# COMPACT_ATOMS: atom_id res chain seq x y z
N MET A 1 -8.44 -19.92 18.77
CA MET A 1 -7.83 -19.53 17.47
C MET A 1 -8.63 -18.45 16.73
N LEU A 2 -9.97 -18.47 16.78
CA LEU A 2 -10.84 -17.43 16.18
C LEU A 2 -10.61 -15.99 16.70
N ASN A 3 -10.31 -15.80 17.98
CA ASN A 3 -10.13 -14.45 18.57
C ASN A 3 -8.85 -13.74 18.14
N LEU A 4 -7.80 -14.49 17.78
CA LEU A 4 -6.54 -13.87 17.32
C LEU A 4 -6.73 -13.28 15.92
N LEU A 5 -7.40 -14.03 15.04
CA LEU A 5 -7.72 -13.59 13.68
C LEU A 5 -8.63 -12.37 13.69
N HIS A 6 -9.64 -12.35 14.57
CA HIS A 6 -10.51 -11.20 14.76
C HIS A 6 -9.76 -9.97 15.30
N GLY A 7 -8.94 -10.13 16.35
CA GLY A 7 -8.16 -9.02 16.91
C GLY A 7 -7.06 -8.48 15.98
N GLN A 8 -6.50 -9.34 15.11
CA GLN A 8 -5.61 -8.89 14.04
C GLN A 8 -6.37 -8.15 12.95
N LEU A 9 -7.56 -8.63 12.58
CA LEU A 9 -8.40 -7.95 11.58
C LEU A 9 -8.87 -6.58 12.07
N GLU A 10 -9.23 -6.43 13.34
CA GLU A 10 -9.62 -5.15 13.94
C GLU A 10 -8.44 -4.16 13.99
N ASN A 11 -7.26 -4.61 14.41
CA ASN A 11 -6.07 -3.75 14.45
C ASN A 11 -5.57 -3.37 13.05
N ILE A 12 -5.51 -4.33 12.12
CA ILE A 12 -5.05 -4.08 10.74
C ILE A 12 -6.10 -3.28 9.96
N GLY A 13 -7.38 -3.54 10.20
CA GLY A 13 -8.50 -2.86 9.54
C GLY A 13 -8.48 -1.34 9.75
N GLN A 14 -8.05 -0.87 10.93
CA GLN A 14 -7.89 0.58 11.18
C GLN A 14 -6.83 1.22 10.26
N PHE A 15 -5.78 0.48 9.90
CA PHE A 15 -4.74 0.98 8.98
C PHE A 15 -5.16 0.88 7.51
N LEU A 16 -6.08 -0.03 7.18
CA LEU A 16 -6.57 -0.22 5.82
C LEU A 16 -7.60 0.83 5.39
N ILE A 17 -8.01 1.77 6.26
CA ILE A 17 -9.01 2.81 5.93
C ILE A 17 -8.57 3.68 4.74
N ARG A 18 -7.28 4.03 4.63
CA ARG A 18 -6.71 4.79 3.51
C ARG A 18 -5.55 4.04 2.88
N VAL A 19 -5.85 3.18 1.91
CA VAL A 19 -4.88 2.32 1.22
C VAL A 19 -4.46 2.95 -0.11
N SER A 20 -3.18 2.89 -0.43
CA SER A 20 -2.68 3.12 -1.78
C SER A 20 -2.33 1.78 -2.42
N VAL A 21 -2.82 1.56 -3.64
CA VAL A 21 -2.51 0.37 -4.44
C VAL A 21 -1.99 0.84 -5.82
N PRO A 22 -0.69 1.11 -5.96
CA PRO A 22 -0.07 1.53 -7.21
C PRO A 22 0.18 0.34 -8.15
N ILE A 23 -0.57 -0.74 -8.00
CA ILE A 23 -0.48 -1.92 -8.85
C ILE A 23 -1.37 -1.69 -10.06
N SER A 24 -0.89 -2.07 -11.24
CA SER A 24 -1.68 -2.00 -12.46
C SER A 24 -3.00 -2.76 -12.31
N ILE A 25 -4.11 -2.12 -12.68
CA ILE A 25 -5.47 -2.68 -12.58
C ILE A 25 -5.65 -4.00 -13.35
N PHE A 26 -4.78 -4.27 -14.33
CA PHE A 26 -4.79 -5.52 -15.10
C PHE A 26 -4.24 -6.71 -14.31
N HIS A 27 -3.65 -6.48 -13.13
CA HIS A 27 -3.14 -7.54 -12.27
C HIS A 27 -4.15 -7.88 -11.17
N ILE A 28 -4.37 -9.18 -10.93
CA ILE A 28 -5.34 -9.68 -9.93
C ILE A 28 -5.09 -9.11 -8.53
N SER A 29 -3.86 -8.72 -8.20
CA SER A 29 -3.54 -8.07 -6.92
C SER A 29 -4.19 -6.70 -6.78
N ALA A 30 -4.32 -5.92 -7.85
CA ALA A 30 -5.00 -4.62 -7.80
C ALA A 30 -6.51 -4.79 -7.55
N GLU A 31 -7.13 -5.78 -8.20
CA GLU A 31 -8.54 -6.12 -7.99
C GLU A 31 -8.80 -6.66 -6.57
N MET A 32 -8.02 -7.64 -6.13
CA MET A 32 -8.21 -8.29 -4.83
C MET A 32 -7.84 -7.41 -3.63
N VAL A 33 -6.83 -6.54 -3.77
CA VAL A 33 -6.33 -5.72 -2.65
C VAL A 33 -6.84 -4.29 -2.72
N GLY A 34 -7.08 -3.75 -3.91
CA GLY A 34 -7.70 -2.45 -4.10
C GLY A 34 -9.22 -2.53 -3.99
N VAL A 35 -9.86 -3.08 -5.02
CA VAL A 35 -11.33 -3.04 -5.18
C VAL A 35 -12.03 -3.80 -4.07
N LEU A 36 -11.58 -5.00 -3.73
CA LEU A 36 -12.22 -5.82 -2.71
C LEU A 36 -12.16 -5.18 -1.30
N ASN A 37 -11.04 -4.55 -0.94
CA ASN A 37 -10.93 -3.88 0.37
C ASN A 37 -11.83 -2.64 0.47
N VAL A 38 -12.01 -1.88 -0.62
CA VAL A 38 -12.97 -0.77 -0.67
C VAL A 38 -14.39 -1.27 -0.40
N VAL A 39 -14.77 -2.38 -1.02
CA VAL A 39 -16.12 -2.95 -0.94
C VAL A 39 -16.39 -3.56 0.44
N PHE A 40 -15.45 -4.32 1.00
CA PHE A 40 -15.67 -5.06 2.23
C PHE A 40 -15.40 -4.27 3.51
N GLN A 41 -14.44 -3.34 3.51
CA GLN A 41 -14.00 -2.64 4.72
C GLN A 41 -14.37 -1.14 4.74
N LYS A 42 -15.12 -0.65 3.74
CA LYS A 42 -15.42 0.79 3.55
C LYS A 42 -14.14 1.65 3.51
N CYS A 43 -13.11 1.12 2.89
CA CYS A 43 -11.83 1.79 2.77
C CYS A 43 -11.77 2.68 1.53
N GLN A 44 -10.91 3.68 1.54
CA GLN A 44 -10.54 4.44 0.36
C GLN A 44 -9.31 3.80 -0.26
N ALA A 45 -9.42 3.23 -1.46
CA ALA A 45 -8.27 2.82 -2.26
C ALA A 45 -8.08 3.82 -3.40
N VAL A 46 -6.87 4.33 -3.56
CA VAL A 46 -6.50 5.16 -4.72
C VAL A 46 -5.30 4.54 -5.40
N SER A 47 -5.43 4.43 -6.73
CA SER A 47 -4.37 4.07 -7.63
C SER A 47 -3.84 5.36 -8.25
N SER A 48 -2.53 5.59 -8.14
CA SER A 48 -1.89 6.81 -8.63
C SER A 48 -1.81 6.86 -10.16
N THR A 49 -1.68 5.70 -10.81
CA THR A 49 -1.32 5.58 -12.24
C THR A 49 -1.66 4.19 -12.79
N ILE A 50 -1.84 4.06 -14.10
CA ILE A 50 -2.10 2.76 -14.79
C ILE A 50 -0.93 1.78 -14.63
N LEU A 51 0.29 2.32 -14.56
CA LEU A 51 1.53 1.59 -14.33
C LEU A 51 2.12 2.00 -12.97
N PRO A 52 2.81 1.08 -12.27
CA PRO A 52 3.49 1.42 -11.02
C PRO A 52 4.54 2.51 -11.26
N ASP A 53 4.40 3.63 -10.56
CA ASP A 53 5.35 4.74 -10.58
C ASP A 53 5.62 5.22 -9.16
N THR A 54 6.89 5.20 -8.77
CA THR A 54 7.33 5.46 -7.40
C THR A 54 7.07 6.92 -7.00
N VAL A 55 7.30 7.88 -7.91
CA VAL A 55 7.11 9.31 -7.65
C VAL A 55 5.64 9.63 -7.45
N SER A 56 4.78 9.13 -8.34
CA SER A 56 3.32 9.27 -8.24
C SER A 56 2.78 8.59 -6.99
N THR A 57 3.33 7.44 -6.60
CA THR A 57 2.98 6.74 -5.35
C THR A 57 3.31 7.59 -4.13
N MET A 58 4.53 8.15 -4.05
CA MET A 58 4.92 9.03 -2.95
C MET A 58 4.08 10.31 -2.91
N GLY A 59 3.73 10.87 -4.07
CA GLY A 59 2.82 12.00 -4.21
C GLY A 59 1.43 11.69 -3.63
N ALA A 60 0.83 10.57 -4.05
CA ALA A 60 -0.47 10.12 -3.56
C ALA A 60 -0.47 9.86 -2.04
N ILE A 61 0.61 9.27 -1.49
CA ILE A 61 0.76 9.08 -0.04
C ILE A 61 0.73 10.42 0.69
N ARG A 62 1.48 11.41 0.21
CA ARG A 62 1.57 12.74 0.81
C ARG A 62 0.23 13.50 0.73
N GLU A 63 -0.37 13.54 -0.45
CA GLU A 63 -1.59 14.33 -0.72
C GLU A 63 -2.81 13.78 0.01
N GLU A 64 -2.92 12.45 0.05
CA GLU A 64 -4.12 11.78 0.59
C GLU A 64 -3.89 11.20 1.99
N LYS A 65 -2.71 11.43 2.57
CA LYS A 65 -2.30 10.97 3.91
C LYS A 65 -2.60 9.47 4.11
N ARG A 66 -2.06 8.67 3.17
CA ARG A 66 -2.30 7.22 3.09
C ARG A 66 -1.67 6.51 4.28
N THR A 67 -2.44 5.64 4.92
CA THR A 67 -2.03 4.90 6.12
C THR A 67 -1.47 3.52 5.81
N ALA A 68 -1.83 2.97 4.64
CA ALA A 68 -1.32 1.70 4.16
C ALA A 68 -0.91 1.77 2.69
N LEU A 69 0.17 1.06 2.34
CA LEU A 69 0.66 0.87 0.98
C LEU A 69 0.77 -0.63 0.71
N ILE A 70 0.20 -1.09 -0.41
CA ILE A 70 0.28 -2.50 -0.80
C ILE A 70 0.83 -2.60 -2.21
N ASP A 71 2.05 -3.15 -2.32
CA ASP A 71 2.78 -3.17 -3.59
C ASP A 71 3.86 -4.27 -3.63
N LEU A 72 4.56 -4.35 -4.76
CA LEU A 72 5.72 -5.22 -4.95
C LEU A 72 6.94 -4.71 -4.16
N PRO A 73 7.81 -5.62 -3.68
CA PRO A 73 9.08 -5.27 -3.04
C PRO A 73 9.94 -4.27 -3.82
N THR A 74 9.89 -4.30 -5.15
CA THR A 74 10.65 -3.36 -5.98
C THR A 74 10.26 -1.90 -5.74
N ILE A 75 8.96 -1.60 -5.58
CA ILE A 75 8.48 -0.24 -5.35
C ILE A 75 8.91 0.24 -3.97
N PHE A 76 8.82 -0.60 -2.94
CA PHE A 76 9.31 -0.24 -1.61
C PHE A 76 10.81 0.05 -1.61
N ARG A 77 11.61 -0.75 -2.32
CA ARG A 77 13.05 -0.52 -2.44
C ARG A 77 13.30 0.81 -3.13
N ASP A 78 12.58 1.07 -4.21
CA ASP A 78 12.71 2.31 -4.95
C ASP A 78 12.34 3.53 -4.09
N ILE A 79 11.21 3.49 -3.36
CA ILE A 79 10.83 4.53 -2.38
C ILE A 79 11.95 4.78 -1.35
N LEU A 80 12.59 3.73 -0.86
CA LEU A 80 13.66 3.85 0.13
C LEU A 80 14.93 4.48 -0.45
N THR A 81 15.26 4.17 -1.70
CA THR A 81 16.47 4.64 -2.39
C THR A 81 16.26 5.91 -3.23
N HIS A 82 15.02 6.37 -3.41
CA HIS A 82 14.71 7.46 -4.33
C HIS A 82 15.35 8.77 -3.87
N LEU A 83 16.00 9.49 -4.79
CA LEU A 83 16.65 10.78 -4.51
C LEU A 83 15.65 11.81 -3.99
N GLU A 84 14.44 11.81 -4.57
CA GLU A 84 13.38 12.76 -4.24
C GLU A 84 12.61 12.39 -2.98
N LYS A 85 12.86 11.24 -2.34
CA LYS A 85 12.16 10.81 -1.12
C LYS A 85 12.12 11.91 -0.05
N LYS A 86 13.18 12.71 0.07
CA LYS A 86 13.29 13.83 1.03
C LYS A 86 12.25 14.94 0.80
N ASN A 87 11.67 15.02 -0.39
CA ASN A 87 10.65 16.01 -0.78
C ASN A 87 9.22 15.53 -0.46
N TYR A 88 9.04 14.29 -0.03
CA TYR A 88 7.74 13.69 0.26
C TYR A 88 7.63 13.37 1.76
N ASP A 89 6.57 13.87 2.40
CA ASP A 89 6.21 13.48 3.76
C ASP A 89 5.44 12.14 3.71
N LEU A 90 6.12 11.08 4.11
CA LEU A 90 5.59 9.72 4.18
C LEU A 90 5.23 9.30 5.62
N SER A 91 5.22 10.23 6.59
CA SER A 91 4.97 9.93 8.01
C SER A 91 3.57 9.38 8.30
N SER A 92 2.62 9.61 7.39
CA SER A 92 1.27 9.06 7.47
C SER A 92 1.21 7.54 7.26
N LEU A 93 2.24 6.96 6.64
CA LEU A 93 2.28 5.54 6.30
C LEU A 93 2.61 4.69 7.52
N ALA A 94 1.64 3.89 7.97
CA ALA A 94 1.77 3.02 9.14
C ALA A 94 1.96 1.54 8.77
N LEU A 95 1.47 1.12 7.60
CA LEU A 95 1.49 -0.28 7.16
C LEU A 95 2.01 -0.41 5.72
N GLY A 96 3.02 -1.24 5.52
CA GLY A 96 3.46 -1.68 4.19
C GLY A 96 3.19 -3.17 4.02
N VAL A 97 2.35 -3.53 3.05
CA VAL A 97 2.12 -4.94 2.68
C VAL A 97 2.88 -5.22 1.40
N LEU A 98 3.80 -6.17 1.46
CA LEU A 98 4.60 -6.58 0.32
C LEU A 98 4.08 -7.91 -0.22
N GLY A 99 3.86 -7.96 -1.52
CA GLY A 99 3.27 -9.13 -2.17
C GLY A 99 3.85 -9.43 -3.54
N ALA A 100 3.33 -10.51 -4.15
CA ALA A 100 3.63 -10.96 -5.52
C ALA A 100 5.07 -11.48 -5.77
N ARG A 101 6.03 -11.25 -4.88
CA ARG A 101 7.41 -11.77 -4.99
C ARG A 101 8.02 -12.08 -3.62
N PRO A 102 8.92 -13.09 -3.52
CA PRO A 102 9.66 -13.34 -2.29
C PRO A 102 10.58 -12.16 -1.97
N MET A 103 10.62 -11.79 -0.69
CA MET A 103 11.52 -10.76 -0.19
C MET A 103 12.87 -11.38 0.20
N GLN A 104 13.96 -10.81 -0.31
CA GLN A 104 15.30 -11.14 0.17
C GLN A 104 15.56 -10.42 1.50
N ARG A 105 16.29 -11.05 2.43
CA ARG A 105 16.59 -10.46 3.75
C ARG A 105 17.43 -9.17 3.68
N GLU A 106 18.12 -8.96 2.58
CA GLU A 106 19.05 -7.83 2.35
C GLU A 106 18.32 -6.54 1.90
N PHE A 107 17.03 -6.45 2.21
CA PHE A 107 16.20 -5.31 1.89
C PHE A 107 16.65 -4.07 2.66
#